data_AF-U4T905-F1
#
_entry.id   AF-U4T905-F1
#
_cell.length_a   1.000
_cell.length_b   1.000
_cell.length_c   1.000
_cell.angle_alpha   90.00
_cell.angle_beta   90.00
_cell.angle_gamma   90.00
#
_symmetry.space_group_name_H-M   'P 1'
#
loop_
_entity.id
_entity.type
_entity.pdbx_description
1 polymer ?
#
loop_
_entity_poly.entity_id
_entity_poly.type
_entity_poly.pdbx_seq_one_letter_code
_entity_poly.pdbx_strand_id
1 'polypeptide(L)'
;MYPLPTTSQRLVAGNSTETLLNPQPIQVNKPPMPVLNNVWVNKNGSTNGFGAYIAYMPTEKTGIVILANKNYPNIERVKAAYTILAKTPTANQ
;
A
#
# COMPACT_ATOMS: atom_id res chain seq x y z
N MET A 1 2.30 5.56 4.37
CA MET A 1 1.18 6.17 3.62
C MET A 1 1.78 6.93 2.45
N TYR A 2 1.14 6.90 1.28
CA TYR A 2 1.68 7.55 0.08
C TYR A 2 0.70 8.63 -0.40
N PRO A 3 1.10 9.92 -0.44
CA PRO A 3 0.28 10.97 -1.03
C PRO A 3 -0.12 10.63 -2.46
N LEU A 4 -1.36 10.95 -2.82
CA LEU A 4 -1.86 10.80 -4.20
C LEU A 4 -1.53 12.06 -5.03
N PRO A 5 -1.26 11.91 -6.35
CA PRO A 5 -1.12 10.64 -7.06
C PRO A 5 0.18 9.91 -6.67
N THR A 6 0.12 8.58 -6.59
CA THR A 6 1.28 7.71 -6.38
C THR A 6 1.48 6.78 -7.56
N THR A 7 2.68 6.19 -7.67
CA THR A 7 3.03 5.27 -8.76
C THR A 7 3.23 3.85 -8.23
N SER A 8 3.00 2.86 -9.10
CA SER A 8 3.29 1.45 -8.78
C SER A 8 4.73 1.27 -8.30
N GLN A 9 5.70 1.92 -8.95
CA GLN A 9 7.12 1.88 -8.58
C GLN A 9 7.35 2.37 -7.15
N ARG A 10 6.73 3.49 -6.76
CA ARG A 10 6.85 4.04 -5.41
C ARG A 10 6.24 3.12 -4.35
N LEU A 11 5.09 2.51 -4.66
CA LEU A 11 4.45 1.55 -3.77
C LEU A 11 5.28 0.26 -3.63
N VAL A 12 5.81 -0.27 -4.74
CA VAL A 12 6.66 -1.45 -4.75
C VAL A 12 7.93 -1.21 -3.92
N ALA A 13 8.59 -0.08 -4.12
CA ALA A 13 9.81 0.27 -3.38
C ALA A 13 9.59 0.20 -1.87
N GLY A 14 8.57 0.91 -1.34
CA GLY A 14 8.33 0.93 0.10
C GLY A 14 7.66 -0.32 0.68
N ASN A 15 7.36 -1.34 -0.14
CA ASN A 15 6.87 -2.65 0.30
C ASN A 15 7.84 -3.79 -0.08
N SER A 16 9.05 -3.44 -0.51
CA SER A 16 10.11 -4.38 -0.91
C SER A 16 10.74 -5.06 0.31
N THR A 17 11.38 -6.21 0.06
CA THR A 17 12.18 -6.90 1.06
C THR A 17 13.34 -6.03 1.55
N GLU A 18 13.94 -5.24 0.66
CA GLU A 18 15.05 -4.33 0.99
C GLU A 18 14.62 -3.29 2.03
N THR A 19 13.47 -2.63 1.82
CA THR A 19 12.92 -1.67 2.79
C THR A 19 12.54 -2.34 4.11
N LEU A 20 12.07 -3.59 4.07
CA LEU A 20 11.66 -4.33 5.27
C LEU A 20 12.85 -4.75 6.14
N LEU A 21 13.95 -5.19 5.53
CA LEU A 21 15.07 -5.81 6.25
C LEU A 21 16.18 -4.81 6.62
N ASN A 22 16.26 -3.68 5.93
CA ASN A 22 17.35 -2.72 6.13
C ASN A 22 16.90 -1.50 6.95
N PRO A 23 17.76 -0.99 7.84
CA PRO A 23 17.50 0.26 8.56
C PRO A 23 17.20 1.42 7.60
N GLN A 24 16.19 2.21 7.92
CA GLN A 24 15.82 3.42 7.17
C GLN A 24 16.00 4.64 8.08
N PRO A 25 16.61 5.73 7.59
CA PRO A 25 16.66 6.98 8.34
C PRO A 25 15.24 7.50 8.57
N ILE A 26 14.97 8.01 9.78
CA ILE A 26 13.67 8.59 10.13
C ILE A 26 13.79 10.10 10.35
N GLN A 27 12.81 10.85 9.88
CA GLN A 27 12.62 12.25 10.25
C GLN A 27 11.39 12.36 11.14
N VAL A 28 11.58 12.88 12.36
CA VAL A 28 10.47 13.06 13.30
C VAL A 28 9.74 14.36 12.98
N ASN A 29 8.45 14.26 12.70
CA ASN A 29 7.58 15.44 12.56
C ASN A 29 7.23 15.99 13.96
N LYS A 30 7.58 17.26 14.21
CA LYS A 30 7.19 18.00 15.42
C LYS A 30 6.54 19.32 14.98
N PRO A 31 5.21 19.49 15.14
CA PRO A 31 4.23 18.58 15.76
C PRO A 31 3.96 17.31 14.92
N PRO A 32 3.28 16.28 15.48
CA PRO A 32 2.84 15.12 14.72
C PRO A 32 2.04 15.53 13.47
N MET A 33 2.23 14.78 12.39
CA MET A 33 1.51 15.02 11.15
C MET A 33 0.01 14.76 11.36
N PRO A 34 -0.89 15.63 10.87
CA PRO A 34 -2.33 15.38 10.92
C PRO A 34 -2.71 14.17 10.06
N VAL A 35 -3.91 13.64 10.27
CA VAL A 35 -4.45 12.58 9.42
C VAL A 35 -4.58 13.08 7.99
N LEU A 36 -3.95 12.37 7.05
CA LEU A 36 -4.06 12.66 5.63
C LEU A 36 -5.21 11.85 5.03
N ASN A 37 -6.09 12.50 4.26
CA ASN A 37 -7.19 11.81 3.56
C ASN A 37 -6.84 11.50 2.10
N ASN A 38 -6.01 12.32 1.44
CA ASN A 38 -5.61 12.13 0.04
C ASN A 38 -4.36 11.24 -0.08
N VAL A 39 -4.48 9.99 0.39
CA VAL A 39 -3.36 9.05 0.51
C VAL A 39 -3.77 7.62 0.17
N TRP A 40 -2.83 6.88 -0.40
CA TRP A 40 -2.85 5.42 -0.42
C TRP A 40 -2.35 4.90 0.92
N VAL A 41 -3.25 4.33 1.72
CA VAL A 41 -2.93 3.63 2.96
C VAL A 41 -2.89 2.14 2.65
N ASN A 42 -1.86 1.42 3.13
CA ASN A 42 -1.75 0.00 2.87
C ASN A 42 -1.03 -0.77 3.98
N LYS A 43 -1.19 -2.10 3.96
CA LYS A 43 -0.45 -3.01 4.81
C LYS A 43 -0.28 -4.39 4.16
N ASN A 44 0.93 -4.93 4.25
CA ASN A 44 1.24 -6.34 3.99
C ASN A 44 1.20 -7.17 5.28
N GLY A 45 0.81 -8.44 5.19
CA GLY A 45 0.93 -9.43 6.26
C GLY A 45 1.18 -10.83 5.69
N SER A 46 2.04 -11.62 6.32
CA SER A 46 2.35 -12.98 5.88
C SER A 46 2.57 -13.91 7.06
N THR A 47 2.22 -15.17 6.87
CA THR A 47 2.69 -16.30 7.70
C THR A 47 3.38 -17.31 6.77
N ASN A 48 3.77 -18.49 7.25
CA ASN A 48 4.35 -19.53 6.40
C ASN A 48 3.38 -19.98 5.30
N GLY A 49 2.08 -20.05 5.60
CA GLY A 49 1.05 -20.54 4.67
C GLY A 49 0.20 -19.46 4.01
N PHE A 50 0.31 -18.19 4.44
CA PHE A 50 -0.62 -17.15 4.01
C PHE A 50 0.06 -15.88 3.56
N GLY A 51 -0.58 -15.20 2.61
CA GLY A 51 -0.25 -13.86 2.17
C GLY A 51 -1.48 -12.98 2.18
N ALA A 52 -1.38 -11.81 2.81
CA ALA A 52 -2.43 -10.81 2.87
C ALA A 52 -1.91 -9.43 2.45
N TYR A 53 -2.78 -8.65 1.83
CA TYR A 53 -2.59 -7.25 1.52
C TYR A 53 -3.91 -6.49 1.64
N ILE A 54 -3.86 -5.31 2.23
CA ILE A 54 -4.96 -4.34 2.23
C ILE A 54 -4.44 -3.01 1.72
N ALA A 55 -5.24 -2.32 0.91
CA ALA A 55 -5.02 -0.92 0.55
C ALA A 55 -6.34 -0.18 0.43
N TYR A 56 -6.33 1.11 0.75
CA TYR A 56 -7.49 1.99 0.58
C TYR A 56 -7.09 3.46 0.42
N MET A 57 -7.98 4.23 -0.19
CA MET A 57 -7.82 5.67 -0.45
C MET A 57 -9.05 6.40 0.11
N PRO A 58 -8.93 7.08 1.27
CA PRO A 58 -10.08 7.70 1.94
C PRO A 58 -10.85 8.69 1.07
N THR A 59 -10.15 9.57 0.33
CA THR A 59 -10.76 10.56 -0.58
C THR A 59 -11.55 9.91 -1.71
N GLU A 60 -11.10 8.77 -2.22
CA GLU A 60 -11.74 8.05 -3.33
C GLU A 60 -12.80 7.04 -2.85
N LYS A 61 -12.99 6.89 -1.54
CA LYS A 61 -13.92 5.91 -0.92
C LYS A 61 -13.76 4.49 -1.49
N THR A 62 -12.54 4.12 -1.86
CA THR A 62 -12.24 2.85 -2.54
C THR A 62 -11.12 2.12 -1.80
N GLY A 63 -11.17 0.78 -1.81
CA GLY A 63 -10.14 -0.06 -1.24
C GLY A 63 -10.19 -1.49 -1.76
N ILE A 64 -9.17 -2.27 -1.43
CA ILE A 64 -9.00 -3.65 -1.83
C ILE A 64 -8.42 -4.47 -0.69
N VAL A 65 -8.90 -5.71 -0.57
CA VAL A 65 -8.33 -6.75 0.30
C VAL A 65 -7.96 -7.94 -0.58
N ILE A 66 -6.72 -8.42 -0.45
CA ILE A 66 -6.21 -9.60 -1.15
C ILE A 66 -5.78 -10.61 -0.09
N LEU A 67 -6.38 -11.79 -0.09
CA LEU A 67 -6.05 -12.90 0.80
C LEU A 67 -5.69 -14.12 -0.04
N ALA A 68 -4.57 -14.75 0.26
CA ALA A 68 -4.10 -15.97 -0.40
C ALA A 68 -3.63 -17.00 0.64
N ASN A 69 -3.94 -18.26 0.38
CA ASN A 69 -3.43 -19.44 1.10
C ASN A 69 -2.03 -19.87 0.62
N LYS A 70 -1.23 -18.89 0.20
CA LYS A 70 0.18 -19.06 -0.14
C LYS A 70 0.92 -17.78 0.22
N ASN A 71 2.07 -17.90 0.87
CA ASN A 71 2.97 -16.76 1.04
C ASN A 71 3.73 -16.47 -0.26
N TYR A 72 3.13 -15.67 -1.14
CA TYR A 72 3.76 -15.18 -2.38
C TYR A 72 4.33 -13.76 -2.18
N PRO A 73 5.25 -13.27 -3.05
CA PRO A 73 5.98 -12.03 -2.81
C PRO A 73 5.09 -10.81 -2.59
N ASN A 74 5.45 -9.96 -1.62
CA ASN A 74 4.71 -8.71 -1.30
C ASN A 74 4.55 -7.80 -2.52
N ILE A 75 5.58 -7.70 -3.36
CA ILE A 75 5.57 -6.84 -4.55
C ILE A 75 4.47 -7.22 -5.54
N GLU A 76 4.14 -8.51 -5.66
CA GLU A 76 3.09 -8.98 -6.55
C GLU A 76 1.70 -8.63 -6.00
N ARG A 77 1.53 -8.62 -4.67
CA ARG A 77 0.31 -8.13 -4.01
C ARG A 77 0.07 -6.66 -4.32
N VAL A 78 1.13 -5.85 -4.19
CA VAL A 78 1.10 -4.41 -4.44
C VAL A 78 0.79 -4.10 -5.90
N LYS A 79 1.46 -4.79 -6.84
CA LYS A 79 1.21 -4.63 -8.28
C LYS A 79 -0.23 -4.95 -8.63
N ALA A 80 -0.74 -6.09 -8.17
CA ALA A 80 -2.12 -6.49 -8.41
C ALA A 80 -3.12 -5.45 -7.87
N ALA A 81 -2.93 -5.01 -6.61
CA ALA A 81 -3.78 -3.99 -6.00
C ALA A 81 -3.74 -2.66 -6.76
N TYR A 82 -2.56 -2.19 -7.16
CA TYR A 82 -2.42 -0.98 -7.96
C TYR A 82 -3.12 -1.11 -9.30
N THR A 83 -2.95 -2.24 -10.01
CA THR A 83 -3.61 -2.47 -11.30
C THR A 83 -5.14 -2.48 -11.17
N ILE A 84 -5.69 -3.07 -10.11
CA ILE A 84 -7.13 -3.11 -9.89
C ILE A 84 -7.66 -1.72 -9.53
N LEU A 85 -7.03 -1.04 -8.57
CA LEU A 85 -7.50 0.26 -8.09
C LEU A 85 -7.28 1.39 -9.11
N ALA A 86 -6.16 1.40 -9.84
CA ALA A 86 -5.90 2.40 -10.88
C ALA A 86 -6.80 2.25 -12.12
N LYS A 87 -7.42 1.08 -12.31
CA LYS A 87 -8.37 0.83 -13.40
C LYS A 87 -9.83 0.99 -12.98
N THR A 88 -10.09 1.20 -11.69
CA THR A 88 -11.45 1.44 -11.20
C THR A 88 -11.74 2.92 -11.40
N PRO A 89 -12.77 3.31 -12.19
CA PRO A 89 -13.17 4.71 -12.30
C PRO A 89 -13.48 5.23 -10.89
N THR A 90 -12.92 6.39 -10.51
CA THR A 90 -13.32 7.04 -9.26
C THR A 90 -14.83 7.24 -9.30
N ALA A 91 -15.54 6.69 -8.31
CA ALA A 91 -16.97 6.87 -8.14
C ALA A 91 -17.24 8.33 -7.80
N ASN A 92 -17.26 9.19 -8.83
CA ASN A 92 -17.75 10.56 -8.96
C ASN A 92 -17.23 11.13 -10.31
N GLN A 93 -17.81 10.65 -11.39
CA GLN A 93 -18.12 11.43 -12.59
C GLN A 93 -19.59 11.24 -12.92
#